data_AF-A0A2R5G4X9-F1
#
_entry.id   AF-A0A2R5G4X9-F1
#
_cell.length_a   1.000
_cell.length_b   1.000
_cell.length_c   1.000
_cell.angle_alpha   90.00
_cell.angle_beta   90.00
_cell.angle_gamma   90.00
#
_symmetry.space_group_name_H-M   'P 1'
#
loop_
_entity.id
_entity.type
_entity.pdbx_description
1 polymer ?
#
loop_
_entity_poly.entity_id
_entity_poly.type
_entity_poly.pdbx_seq_one_letter_code
_entity_poly.pdbx_strand_id
1 'polypeptide(L)'
;MVDIKKIKAPKERRYGSPCYHEVQAFLNCLKTNDYDDSKCRGEIQAMTRCSDALLAKAKENKGRHKVTTNYHLQRLAQAVLNKKK
;
A
#
# COMPACT_ATOMS: atom_id res chain seq x y z
N MET A 1 -21.08 16.41 -27.44
CA MET A 1 -20.53 16.03 -26.11
C MET A 1 -19.23 15.28 -26.35
N VAL A 2 -18.16 15.61 -25.65
CA VAL A 2 -16.90 14.85 -25.76
C VAL A 2 -16.97 13.68 -24.77
N ASP A 3 -17.03 12.46 -25.28
CA ASP A 3 -16.98 11.24 -24.46
C ASP A 3 -15.54 10.94 -24.03
N ILE A 4 -15.18 11.43 -22.84
CA ILE A 4 -13.89 11.11 -22.21
C ILE A 4 -14.01 9.75 -21.52
N LYS A 5 -13.36 8.72 -22.07
CA LYS A 5 -13.26 7.41 -21.40
C LYS A 5 -12.56 7.57 -20.05
N LYS A 6 -13.27 7.24 -18.96
CA LYS A 6 -12.69 7.14 -17.62
C LYS A 6 -11.60 6.08 -17.64
N ILE A 7 -10.42 6.39 -17.11
CA ILE A 7 -9.40 5.38 -16.87
C ILE A 7 -9.79 4.55 -15.64
N LYS A 8 -9.52 3.24 -15.70
CA LYS A 8 -9.59 2.37 -14.51
C LYS A 8 -8.61 2.90 -13.47
N ALA A 9 -8.99 2.77 -12.19
CA ALA A 9 -8.15 3.21 -11.09
C ALA A 9 -6.72 2.66 -11.26
N PRO A 10 -5.68 3.52 -11.14
CA PRO A 10 -4.30 3.06 -11.21
C PRO A 10 -4.10 1.98 -10.14
N LYS A 11 -3.58 0.82 -10.54
CA LYS A 11 -3.17 -0.21 -9.58
C LYS A 11 -2.07 0.42 -8.74
N GLU A 12 -2.36 0.63 -7.46
CA GLU A 12 -1.39 1.09 -6.50
C GLU A 12 -0.19 0.13 -6.57
N ARG A 13 1.00 0.63 -6.92
CA ARG A 13 2.21 -0.20 -6.89
C ARG A 13 2.47 -0.53 -5.42
N ARG A 14 2.03 -1.70 -4.98
CA ARG A 14 2.33 -2.21 -3.63
C ARG A 14 3.83 -2.47 -3.56
N TYR A 15 4.58 -1.55 -2.96
CA TYR A 15 5.99 -1.72 -2.64
C TYR A 15 6.13 -2.72 -1.50
N GLY A 16 6.32 -4.00 -1.84
CA GLY A 16 6.49 -5.09 -0.87
C GLY A 16 5.30 -5.32 0.06
N SER A 17 5.24 -6.48 0.70
CA SER A 17 4.42 -6.59 1.91
C SER A 17 5.16 -5.85 3.02
N PRO A 18 4.57 -4.81 3.62
CA PRO A 18 5.17 -4.24 4.81
C PRO A 18 5.28 -5.32 5.89
N CYS A 19 6.38 -5.32 6.63
CA CYS A 19 6.80 -6.36 7.57
C CYS A 19 7.47 -7.61 6.99
N TYR A 20 7.76 -7.66 5.68
CA TYR A 20 8.45 -8.82 5.08
C TYR A 20 9.81 -9.11 5.74
N HIS A 21 10.57 -8.06 6.05
CA HIS A 21 11.91 -8.19 6.61
C HIS A 21 11.87 -8.80 8.01
N GLU A 22 10.91 -8.40 8.83
CA GLU A 22 10.69 -8.89 10.19
C GLU A 22 10.20 -10.35 10.19
N VAL A 23 9.35 -10.71 9.23
CA VAL A 23 8.95 -12.12 9.00
C VAL A 23 10.17 -12.96 8.60
N GLN A 24 11.00 -12.47 7.69
CA GLN A 24 12.21 -13.17 7.28
C GLN A 24 13.19 -13.36 8.44
N ALA A 25 13.37 -12.34 9.29
CA ALA A 25 14.20 -12.43 10.49
C ALA A 25 13.67 -13.49 11.48
N PHE A 26 12.35 -13.54 11.71
CA PHE A 26 11.74 -14.56 12.55
C PHE A 26 11.94 -15.98 11.99
N LEU A 27 11.73 -16.17 10.68
CA LEU A 27 11.94 -17.48 10.04
C LEU A 27 13.39 -17.93 10.10
N ASN A 28 14.34 -17.00 9.96
CA ASN A 28 15.76 -17.29 10.14
C ASN A 28 16.06 -17.71 11.58
N CYS A 29 15.51 -17.01 12.58
CA CYS A 29 15.68 -17.36 13.97
C CYS A 29 15.11 -18.74 14.31
N LEU A 30 13.91 -19.07 13.80
CA LEU A 30 13.34 -20.41 13.97
C LEU A 30 14.26 -21.48 13.38
N LYS A 31 14.76 -21.25 12.17
CA LYS A 31 15.66 -22.19 11.50
C LYS A 31 16.96 -22.42 12.29
N THR A 32 17.49 -21.40 12.95
CA THR A 32 18.73 -21.52 13.75
C THR A 32 18.51 -22.11 15.14
N ASN A 33 17.27 -22.13 15.63
CA ASN A 33 16.93 -22.57 16.98
C ASN A 33 16.05 -23.83 16.99
N ASP A 34 16.11 -24.67 15.96
CA ASP A 34 15.32 -25.91 15.86
C ASP A 34 13.81 -25.67 16.03
N TYR A 35 13.32 -24.55 15.49
CA TYR A 35 11.93 -24.10 15.59
C TYR A 35 11.44 -23.79 17.01
N ASP A 36 12.36 -23.56 17.96
CA ASP A 36 12.06 -23.06 19.29
C ASP A 36 11.77 -21.55 19.26
N ASP A 37 10.49 -21.20 19.35
CA ASP A 37 10.01 -19.81 19.31
C ASP A 37 10.37 -19.03 20.58
N SER A 38 10.61 -19.71 21.70
CA SER A 38 10.98 -19.10 22.99
C SER A 38 12.33 -18.38 22.93
N LYS A 39 13.20 -18.79 22.00
CA LYS A 39 14.50 -18.16 21.72
C LYS A 39 14.40 -16.99 20.73
N CYS A 40 13.27 -16.84 20.04
CA CYS A 40 13.04 -15.85 18.99
C CYS A 40 12.10 -14.71 19.42
N ARG A 41 11.98 -14.45 20.73
CA ARG A 41 11.04 -13.44 21.27
C ARG A 41 11.32 -12.03 20.75
N GLY A 42 12.58 -11.70 20.43
CA GLY A 42 12.95 -10.41 19.86
C GLY A 42 12.34 -10.21 18.47
N GLU A 43 12.49 -11.20 17.60
CA GLU A 43 11.96 -11.22 16.24
C GLU A 43 10.43 -11.24 16.23
N ILE A 44 9.82 -12.00 17.15
CA ILE A 44 8.37 -12.00 17.36
C ILE A 44 7.90 -10.58 17.72
N GLN A 45 8.55 -9.93 18.69
CA GLN A 45 8.17 -8.58 19.10
C GLN A 45 8.34 -7.55 17.97
N ALA A 46 9.42 -7.66 17.19
CA ALA A 46 9.66 -6.80 16.04
C ALA A 46 8.55 -6.97 14.98
N MET A 47 8.19 -8.22 14.67
CA MET A 47 7.11 -8.54 13.74
C MET A 47 5.75 -8.00 14.24
N THR A 48 5.43 -8.18 15.52
CA THR A 48 4.18 -7.67 16.13
C THR A 48 4.10 -6.15 16.04
N ARG A 49 5.17 -5.45 16.41
CA ARG A 49 5.23 -3.97 16.31
C ARG A 49 5.01 -3.49 14.88
N CYS A 50 5.60 -4.17 13.91
CA CYS A 50 5.40 -3.83 12.50
C CYS A 50 3.94 -4.05 12.08
N SER A 51 3.32 -5.17 12.45
CA SER A 51 1.92 -5.43 12.14
C SER A 51 0.96 -4.42 12.78
N ASP A 52 1.23 -4.01 14.02
CA ASP A 52 0.41 -3.01 14.72
C ASP A 52 0.51 -1.64 14.05
N ALA A 53 1.71 -1.25 13.62
CA ALA A 53 1.92 -0.02 12.86
C ALA A 53 1.16 -0.03 11.53
N LEU A 54 1.05 -1.19 10.87
CA LEU A 54 0.24 -1.33 9.67
C LEU A 54 -1.25 -1.24 9.91
N LEU A 55 -1.75 -1.89 10.97
CA LEU A 55 -3.15 -1.78 11.35
C LEU A 55 -3.50 -0.34 11.72
N ALA A 56 -2.60 0.39 12.38
CA ALA A 56 -2.76 1.81 12.66
C ALA A 56 -2.86 2.64 11.37
N LYS A 57 -1.92 2.46 10.43
CA LYS A 57 -1.96 3.14 9.13
C LYS A 57 -3.20 2.79 8.29
N ALA A 58 -3.67 1.55 8.35
CA ALA A 58 -4.89 1.13 7.66
C ALA A 58 -6.14 1.83 8.23
N LYS A 59 -6.19 2.07 9.55
CA LYS A 59 -7.24 2.86 10.19
C LYS A 59 -7.18 4.33 9.80
N GLU A 60 -5.98 4.92 9.73
CA GLU A 60 -5.79 6.33 9.33
C GLU A 60 -6.12 6.58 7.85
N ASN A 61 -5.86 5.60 6.98
CA ASN A 61 -6.08 5.70 5.55
C ASN A 61 -7.48 5.26 5.10
N LYS A 62 -8.35 4.87 6.06
CA LYS A 62 -9.76 4.54 5.80
C LYS A 62 -10.50 5.80 5.31
N GLY A 63 -10.48 6.00 3.99
CA GLY A 63 -11.18 7.10 3.30
C GLY A 63 -10.30 8.15 2.61
N ARG A 64 -8.95 8.07 2.72
CA ARG A 64 -8.06 9.15 2.24
C ARG A 64 -7.67 9.11 0.75
N HIS A 65 -7.88 8.00 0.04
CA HIS A 65 -7.52 7.90 -1.37
C HIS A 65 -8.74 7.74 -2.28
N LYS A 66 -9.58 8.77 -2.37
CA LYS A 66 -10.39 8.94 -3.58
C LYS A 66 -9.44 9.41 -4.68
N VAL A 67 -8.95 8.49 -5.48
CA VAL A 67 -8.08 8.81 -6.63
C VAL A 67 -8.84 9.75 -7.58
N THR A 68 -8.47 11.03 -7.61
CA THR A 68 -9.12 12.08 -8.41
C THR A 68 -8.61 12.15 -9.84
N THR A 69 -7.83 11.18 -10.31
CA THR A 69 -7.20 11.23 -11.65
C THR A 69 -8.22 11.46 -12.77
N ASN A 70 -9.40 10.84 -12.69
CA ASN A 70 -10.47 11.06 -13.66
C ASN A 70 -10.99 12.52 -13.65
N TYR A 71 -11.04 13.18 -12.49
CA TYR A 71 -11.43 14.59 -12.38
C TYR A 71 -10.41 15.50 -13.07
N HIS A 72 -9.11 15.26 -12.85
CA HIS A 72 -8.05 16.04 -13.49
C HIS A 72 -8.02 15.83 -15.01
N LEU A 73 -8.22 14.60 -15.50
CA LEU A 73 -8.31 14.30 -16.93
C LEU A 73 -9.51 14.98 -17.59
N GLN A 74 -10.67 15.02 -16.93
CA GLN A 74 -11.84 15.72 -17.44
C GLN A 74 -11.59 17.22 -17.60
N ARG A 75 -10.95 17.86 -16.61
CA ARG A 75 -10.60 19.29 -16.70
C ARG A 75 -9.60 19.58 -17.82
N LEU A 76 -8.56 18.76 -17.96
CA LEU A 76 -7.57 18.92 -19.02
C LEU A 76 -8.19 18.77 -20.41
N ALA A 77 -9.05 17.77 -20.59
CA ALA A 77 -9.75 17.57 -21.86
C ALA A 77 -10.66 18.75 -22.21
N GLN A 78 -11.39 19.33 -21.24
CA GLN A 78 -12.16 20.55 -21.48
C GLN A 78 -11.27 21.73 -21.88
N ALA A 79 -10.16 21.95 -21.18
CA ALA A 79 -9.25 23.07 -21.45
C ALA A 79 -8.56 22.97 -22.83
N VAL A 80 -8.26 21.76 -23.29
CA VAL A 80 -7.58 21.53 -24.58
C VAL A 80 -8.57 21.48 -25.75
N LEU A 81 -9.74 20.84 -25.57
CA LEU A 81 -10.72 20.68 -26.65
C LEU A 81 -11.55 21.95 -26.89
N ASN A 82 -11.77 22.78 -25.88
CA ASN A 82 -12.47 24.06 -26.05
C ASN A 82 -11.59 25.16 -26.66
N LYS A 83 -10.26 24.98 -26.76
CA LYS A 83 -9.35 25.92 -27.46
C LYS A 83 -9.26 25.70 -28.96
N LYS A 84 -9.87 24.63 -29.50
CA LYS A 84 -9.92 24.32 -30.94
C LYS A 84 -11.20 24.80 -31.65
N LYS A 85 -11.94 25.73 -31.04
CA LYS A 85 -13.09 26.41 -31.65
C LYS A 85 -12.80 27.89 -31.78
#